data_AF-A0A936L3J4-F1
#
_entry.id   AF-A0A936L3J4-F1
#
_cell.length_a   1.000
_cell.length_b   1.000
_cell.length_c   1.000
_cell.angle_alpha   90.00
_cell.angle_beta   90.00
_cell.angle_gamma   90.00
#
_symmetry.space_group_name_H-M   'P 1'
#
loop_
_entity.id
_entity.type
_entity.pdbx_description
1 polymer ?
#
loop_
_entity_poly.entity_id
_entity_poly.type
_entity_poly.pdbx_seq_one_letter_code
_entity_poly.pdbx_strand_id
1 'polypeptide(L)'
;MTSSEDVEGKTVLFLEHYPLLSREHRIFTGWKPAQVLFLTALDEPLFSRFGGERLVNLVQQLGLEETENLEHPMITKSISRAQRKLDEALKGGDILAESQAEWFEKLGNRS
;
A
#
# COMPACT_ATOMS: atom_id res chain seq x y z
N MET A 1 -2.82 -9.22 18.33
CA MET A 1 -3.59 -8.59 17.25
C MET A 1 -4.20 -7.32 17.80
N THR A 2 -4.00 -6.20 17.13
CA THR A 2 -4.61 -4.91 17.49
C THR A 2 -6.14 -5.03 17.34
N SER A 3 -6.87 -4.74 18.41
CA SER A 3 -8.34 -4.69 18.40
C SER A 3 -8.82 -3.43 17.67
N SER A 4 -10.04 -3.44 17.13
CA SER A 4 -10.67 -2.22 16.61
C SER A 4 -10.79 -1.14 17.70
N GLU A 5 -11.02 -1.56 18.95
CA GLU A 5 -11.10 -0.67 20.11
C GLU A 5 -9.76 0.04 20.39
N ASP A 6 -8.63 -0.57 20.02
CA ASP A 6 -7.31 0.00 20.24
C ASP A 6 -7.01 1.18 19.32
N VAL A 7 -7.74 1.31 18.21
CA VAL A 7 -7.44 2.27 17.12
C VAL A 7 -8.62 3.19 16.76
N GLU A 8 -9.83 2.91 17.26
CA GLU A 8 -10.99 3.75 17.01
C GLU A 8 -10.75 5.20 17.47
N GLY A 9 -11.04 6.16 16.58
CA GLY A 9 -10.83 7.58 16.83
C GLY A 9 -9.35 8.01 16.96
N LYS A 10 -8.38 7.13 16.70
CA LYS A 10 -6.95 7.45 16.76
C LYS A 10 -6.36 7.67 15.37
N THR A 11 -5.19 8.31 15.34
CA THR A 11 -4.35 8.30 14.14
C THR A 11 -3.63 6.97 14.06
N VAL A 12 -3.75 6.28 12.94
CA VAL A 12 -3.09 4.99 12.68
C VAL A 12 -2.02 5.19 11.63
N LEU A 13 -0.83 4.70 11.94
CA LEU A 13 0.33 4.71 11.06
C LEU A 13 0.51 3.34 10.44
N PHE A 14 0.57 3.29 9.12
CA PHE A 14 0.96 2.11 8.36
C PHE A 14 2.35 2.32 7.77
N LEU A 15 3.19 1.30 7.87
CA LEU A 15 4.55 1.31 7.31
C LEU A 15 4.62 0.71 5.90
N GLU A 16 3.55 0.05 5.47
CA GLU A 16 3.43 -0.49 4.12
C GLU A 16 1.96 -0.46 3.70
N HIS A 17 1.73 -0.44 2.38
CA HIS A 17 0.40 -0.66 1.82
C HIS A 17 0.08 -2.15 1.75
N TYR A 18 -1.17 -2.51 2.07
CA TYR A 18 -1.65 -3.85 1.74
C TYR A 18 -1.87 -3.95 0.22
N PRO A 19 -1.54 -5.08 -0.44
CA PRO A 19 -1.65 -5.19 -1.90
C PRO A 19 -3.07 -5.02 -2.48
N LEU A 20 -4.11 -5.21 -1.67
CA LEU A 20 -5.51 -5.07 -2.06
C LEU A 20 -6.16 -3.83 -1.44
N LEU A 21 -6.75 -2.98 -2.28
CA LEU A 21 -7.45 -1.78 -1.83
C LEU A 21 -8.71 -2.16 -1.03
N SER A 22 -9.39 -3.22 -1.46
CA SER A 22 -10.59 -3.74 -0.77
C SER A 22 -10.30 -4.19 0.67
N ARG A 23 -9.09 -4.71 0.93
CA ARG A 23 -8.66 -5.12 2.27
C ARG A 23 -8.44 -3.92 3.18
N GLU A 24 -7.69 -2.92 2.72
CA GLU A 24 -7.46 -1.69 3.48
C GLU A 24 -8.79 -1.00 3.81
N HIS A 25 -9.68 -0.87 2.82
CA HIS A 25 -11.00 -0.28 3.04
C HIS A 25 -11.82 -1.03 4.10
N ARG A 26 -11.77 -2.37 4.09
CA ARG A 26 -12.45 -3.19 5.11
C ARG A 26 -11.86 -2.96 6.50
N ILE A 27 -10.53 -2.90 6.61
CA ILE A 27 -9.84 -2.62 7.87
C ILE A 27 -10.26 -1.24 8.39
N PHE A 28 -10.19 -0.20 7.57
CA PHE A 28 -10.52 1.16 7.99
C PHE A 28 -12.00 1.34 8.35
N THR A 29 -12.89 0.68 7.61
CA THR A 29 -14.32 0.69 7.93
C THR A 29 -14.61 0.00 9.27
N GLY A 30 -13.91 -1.10 9.56
CA GLY A 30 -14.05 -1.82 10.83
C GLY A 30 -13.41 -1.09 12.01
N TRP A 31 -12.25 -0.47 11.80
CA TRP A 31 -11.46 0.18 12.84
C TRP A 31 -11.88 1.62 13.13
N LYS A 32 -12.49 2.32 12.16
CA LYS A 32 -12.91 3.73 12.27
C LYS A 32 -11.84 4.65 12.89
N PRO A 33 -10.60 4.65 12.37
CA PRO A 33 -9.58 5.56 12.83
C PRO A 33 -9.99 7.01 12.50
N ALA A 34 -9.51 7.97 13.30
CA ALA A 34 -9.68 9.39 12.98
C ALA A 34 -8.85 9.81 11.76
N GLN A 35 -7.66 9.22 11.62
CA GLN A 35 -6.76 9.46 10.50
C GLN A 35 -5.95 8.19 10.19
N VAL A 36 -5.70 7.96 8.90
CA VAL A 36 -4.78 6.92 8.43
C VAL A 36 -3.65 7.60 7.69
N LEU A 37 -2.42 7.35 8.12
CA LEU A 37 -1.20 7.82 7.48
C LEU A 37 -0.37 6.63 7.02
N PHE A 38 0.16 6.72 5.81
CA PHE A 38 1.07 5.73 5.25
C PHE A 38 2.46 6.36 5.14
N LEU A 39 3.45 5.74 5.79
CA LEU A 39 4.86 6.07 5.64
C LEU A 39 5.53 4.90 4.91
N THR A 40 5.54 4.97 3.59
CA THR A 40 6.05 3.90 2.73
C THR A 40 7.33 4.30 2.03
N ALA A 41 8.12 3.31 1.64
CA ALA A 41 9.35 3.49 0.90
C ALA A 41 9.16 3.16 -0.59
N LEU A 42 9.91 3.83 -1.45
CA LEU A 42 9.78 3.70 -2.91
C LEU A 42 10.28 2.35 -3.46
N ASP A 43 11.08 1.63 -2.67
CA ASP A 43 11.65 0.32 -2.97
C ASP A 43 10.77 -0.84 -2.50
N GLU A 44 9.60 -0.57 -1.91
CA GLU A 44 8.68 -1.61 -1.48
C GLU A 44 8.20 -2.52 -2.64
N PRO A 45 7.87 -3.80 -2.36
CA PRO A 45 7.42 -4.77 -3.36
C PRO A 45 6.30 -4.30 -4.32
N LEU A 46 5.38 -3.46 -3.85
CA LEU A 46 4.27 -2.91 -4.63
C LEU A 46 4.78 -1.92 -5.68
N PHE A 47 5.71 -1.03 -5.32
CA PHE A 47 6.30 -0.08 -6.27
C PHE A 47 7.21 -0.77 -7.26
N SER A 48 8.00 -1.76 -6.82
CA SER A 48 8.81 -2.57 -7.73
C SER A 48 7.96 -3.21 -8.84
N ARG A 49 6.75 -3.69 -8.52
CA ARG A 49 5.86 -4.33 -9.50
C ARG A 49 4.97 -3.38 -10.32
N PHE A 50 4.62 -2.20 -9.79
CA PHE A 50 3.60 -1.34 -10.42
C PHE A 50 3.99 0.14 -10.58
N GLY A 51 5.01 0.60 -9.87
CA GLY A 51 5.45 2.00 -9.83
C GLY A 51 6.78 2.28 -10.54
N GLY A 52 7.62 1.25 -10.71
CA GLY A 52 9.03 1.35 -11.10
C GLY A 52 9.39 2.53 -12.01
N GLU A 53 9.15 2.43 -13.32
CA GLU A 53 9.65 3.46 -14.24
C GLU A 53 9.05 4.85 -14.05
N ARG A 54 7.73 4.97 -13.86
CA ARG A 54 7.09 6.29 -13.78
C ARG A 54 7.40 7.01 -12.46
N LEU A 55 7.47 6.25 -11.38
CA LEU A 55 7.73 6.80 -10.07
C LEU A 55 9.23 7.11 -9.92
N VAL A 56 10.12 6.25 -10.43
CA VAL A 56 11.56 6.53 -10.53
C VAL A 56 11.81 7.78 -11.37
N ASN A 57 11.17 7.92 -12.53
CA ASN A 57 11.30 9.12 -13.36
C ASN A 57 10.81 10.38 -12.63
N LEU A 58 9.69 10.30 -11.89
CA LEU A 58 9.19 11.43 -11.10
C LEU A 58 10.19 11.85 -10.03
N VAL A 59 10.75 10.89 -9.28
CA VAL A 59 11.73 11.15 -8.22
C VAL A 59 13.00 11.78 -8.80
N GLN A 60 13.51 11.24 -9.91
CA GLN A 60 14.65 11.81 -10.64
C GLN A 60 14.38 13.23 -11.13
N GLN A 61 13.16 13.52 -11.62
CA GLN A 61 12.77 14.85 -12.07
C GLN A 61 12.61 15.87 -10.94
N LEU A 62 12.23 15.41 -9.74
CA LEU A 62 12.10 16.26 -8.57
C LEU A 62 13.45 16.54 -7.89
N GLY A 63 14.51 15.78 -8.23
CA GLY A 63 15.85 16.00 -7.70
C GLY A 63 15.96 15.76 -6.20
N LEU A 64 15.10 14.89 -5.64
CA LEU A 64 15.02 14.62 -4.22
C LEU A 64 16.15 13.70 -3.78
N GLU A 65 16.73 14.00 -2.62
CA GLU A 65 17.68 13.12 -1.94
C GLU A 65 16.95 11.94 -1.27
N GLU A 66 17.65 10.81 -1.03
CA GLU A 66 17.04 9.58 -0.47
C GLU A 66 16.30 9.78 0.86
N THR A 67 16.64 10.84 1.60
CA THR A 67 16.08 11.14 2.93
C THR A 67 14.99 12.21 2.92
N GLU A 68 14.62 12.75 1.77
CA GLU A 68 13.59 13.78 1.68
C GLU A 68 12.19 13.18 1.58
N ASN A 69 11.28 13.66 2.43
CA ASN A 69 9.89 13.23 2.40
C ASN A 69 9.23 13.67 1.09
N LEU A 70 8.69 12.71 0.35
CA LEU A 70 7.94 12.94 -0.89
C LEU A 70 6.44 12.76 -0.65
N GLU A 71 5.70 13.87 -0.61
CA GLU A 71 4.24 13.85 -0.65
C GLU A 71 3.76 14.42 -1.99
N HIS A 72 3.22 13.56 -2.85
CA HIS A 72 2.64 14.00 -4.12
C HIS A 72 1.37 13.21 -4.48
N PRO A 73 0.25 13.88 -4.85
CA PRO A 73 -1.01 13.21 -5.14
C PRO A 73 -0.95 12.14 -6.25
N MET A 74 -0.01 12.28 -7.20
CA MET A 74 0.18 11.28 -8.27
C MET A 74 0.69 9.94 -7.75
N ILE A 75 1.45 9.92 -6.66
CA ILE A 75 2.00 8.71 -6.07
C ILE A 75 0.87 7.92 -5.42
N THR A 76 0.11 8.54 -4.54
CA THR A 76 -1.10 7.96 -3.94
C THR A 76 -2.05 7.43 -5.01
N LYS A 77 -2.30 8.19 -6.08
CA LYS A 77 -3.17 7.76 -7.19
C LYS A 77 -2.61 6.54 -7.93
N SER A 78 -1.29 6.44 -8.06
CA SER A 78 -0.63 5.31 -8.73
C SER A 78 -0.72 4.04 -7.88
N ILE A 79 -0.52 4.15 -6.57
CA ILE A 79 -0.70 3.07 -5.60
C ILE A 79 -2.15 2.54 -5.65
N SER A 80 -3.14 3.42 -5.53
CA SER A 80 -4.55 3.00 -5.54
C SER A 80 -4.97 2.32 -6.85
N ARG A 81 -4.36 2.71 -7.98
CA ARG A 81 -4.58 2.04 -9.27
C ARG A 81 -3.95 0.64 -9.32
N ALA A 82 -2.75 0.49 -8.78
CA ALA A 82 -2.06 -0.79 -8.69
C ALA A 82 -2.86 -1.79 -7.82
N GLN A 83 -3.26 -1.36 -6.62
CA GLN A 83 -4.07 -2.17 -5.71
C GLN A 83 -5.42 -2.57 -6.32
N ARG A 84 -6.10 -1.64 -7.01
CA ARG A 84 -7.37 -1.94 -7.70
C ARG A 84 -7.20 -2.99 -8.80
N LYS A 85 -6.11 -2.94 -9.56
CA LYS A 85 -5.80 -3.95 -10.59
C LYS A 85 -5.60 -5.33 -9.97
N LEU A 86 -5.00 -5.41 -8.78
CA LEU A 86 -4.84 -6.66 -8.03
C LEU A 86 -6.20 -7.19 -7.52
N ASP A 87 -7.06 -6.31 -7.00
CA ASP A 87 -8.44 -6.66 -6.61
C ASP A 87 -9.22 -7.26 -7.79
N GLU A 88 -9.15 -6.63 -8.97
CA GLU A 88 -9.80 -7.11 -10.20
C GLU A 88 -9.25 -8.47 -10.65
N ALA A 89 -7.93 -8.67 -10.60
CA ALA A 89 -7.29 -9.92 -10.97
C ALA A 89 -7.68 -11.09 -10.05
N LEU A 90 -7.86 -10.82 -8.76
CA LEU A 90 -8.22 -11.82 -7.76
C LEU A 90 -9.73 -12.04 -7.62
N LYS A 91 -10.56 -11.27 -8.34
CA LYS A 91 -12.03 -11.41 -8.37
C LYS A 91 -12.66 -11.46 -6.97
N GLY A 92 -12.16 -10.63 -6.06
CA GLY A 92 -12.63 -10.56 -4.66
C GLY A 92 -12.04 -11.61 -3.71
N GLY A 93 -11.10 -12.43 -4.18
CA GLY A 93 -10.26 -13.27 -3.33
C GLY A 93 -9.13 -12.47 -2.66
N ASP A 94 -8.52 -13.08 -1.65
CA ASP A 94 -7.38 -12.53 -0.91
C ASP A 94 -6.35 -13.64 -0.62
N ILE A 95 -5.10 -13.25 -0.39
CA ILE A 95 -4.02 -14.14 0.04
C ILE A 95 -3.65 -13.74 1.47
N LEU A 96 -3.87 -14.65 2.42
CA LEU A 96 -3.47 -14.42 3.80
C LEU A 96 -1.93 -14.35 3.87
N ALA A 97 -1.43 -13.19 4.27
CA ALA A 97 -0.03 -12.87 4.44
C ALA A 97 0.10 -11.80 5.53
N GLU A 98 1.25 -11.79 6.21
CA GLU A 98 1.59 -10.86 7.27
C GLU A 98 2.40 -9.65 6.76
N SER A 99 2.89 -9.73 5.51
CA SER A 99 3.58 -8.62 4.86
C SER A 99 3.25 -8.52 3.37
N GLN A 100 3.51 -7.35 2.79
CA GLN A 100 3.40 -7.12 1.36
C GLN A 100 4.31 -8.08 0.55
N ALA A 101 5.54 -8.32 1.02
CA ALA A 101 6.49 -9.20 0.36
C ALA A 101 6.00 -10.65 0.30
N GLU A 102 5.55 -11.19 1.44
CA GLU A 102 5.00 -12.55 1.53
C GLU A 102 3.74 -12.71 0.67
N TRP A 103 2.87 -11.70 0.64
CA TRP A 103 1.66 -11.72 -0.19
C TRP A 103 2.00 -11.93 -1.67
N PHE A 104 3.02 -11.22 -2.16
CA PHE A 104 3.46 -11.32 -3.53
C PHE A 104 4.23 -12.60 -3.84
N GLU A 105 5.02 -13.12 -2.91
CA GLU A 105 5.67 -14.43 -3.04
C GLU A 105 4.60 -15.52 -3.23
N LYS A 106 3.58 -15.52 -2.36
CA LYS A 106 2.45 -16.45 -2.43
C LYS A 106 1.65 -16.29 -3.73
N LEU A 107 1.51 -15.06 -4.25
CA LEU A 107 0.87 -14.84 -5.56
C LEU A 107 1.67 -15.50 -6.69
N GLY A 108 2.99 -15.37 -6.67
CA GLY A 108 3.89 -16.00 -7.67
C GLY A 108 3.78 -17.52 -7.66
N ASN A 109 3.72 -18.14 -6.48
CA ASN A 109 3.63 -19.59 -6.31
C ASN A 109 2.26 -20.20 -6.71
N ARG A 110 1.26 -19.36 -7.05
CA ARG A 110 -0.07 -19.81 -7.51
C ARG A 110 -0.20 -19.93 -9.03
N SER A 111 0.82 -19.46 -9.77
CA SER A 111 0.81 -19.37 -11.24
C SER A 111 1.40 -20.61 -11.89
#